data_AF-A0A143WZS5-F1
#
_entry.id   AF-A0A143WZS5-F1
#
_cell.length_a   1.000
_cell.length_b   1.000
_cell.length_c   1.000
_cell.angle_alpha   90.00
_cell.angle_beta   90.00
_cell.angle_gamma   90.00
#
_symmetry.space_group_name_H-M   'P 1'
#
loop_
_entity.id
_entity.type
_entity.pdbx_description
1 polymer ?
#
loop_
_entity_poly.entity_id
_entity_poly.type
_entity_poly.pdbx_seq_one_letter_code
_entity_poly.pdbx_strand_id
1 'polypeptide(L)'
;MMKIKRFLLMIALVCLCACGAQHQAFNLEKEGLLYSYSDNVMFYYPRNWRLEKDDLKLSVDIQAPNSREAMFLDVYAIEDRNTPSELVQIYCTKLENLGVSVTASSEIHLTSGQSAYRIDGENGRDGTCFSEIVLYVGNQQYVFSYIAEQATYEENISEMWEFLMSLSVNEAQSVTS
;
A
#
# COMPACT_ATOMS: atom_id res chain seq x y z
N MET A 1 25.54 18.87 51.63
CA MET A 1 25.16 17.70 50.79
C MET A 1 23.66 17.58 50.45
N MET A 2 22.85 18.67 50.50
CA MET A 2 21.39 18.60 50.21
C MET A 2 20.96 19.09 48.82
N LYS A 3 21.84 19.74 48.04
CA LYS A 3 21.49 20.30 46.72
C LYS A 3 21.49 19.25 45.59
N ILE A 4 22.40 18.28 45.64
CA ILE A 4 22.50 17.20 44.64
C ILE A 4 21.29 16.25 44.68
N LYS A 5 20.77 15.94 45.88
CA LYS A 5 19.59 15.07 46.04
C LYS A 5 18.31 15.66 45.42
N ARG A 6 18.16 16.99 45.42
CA ARG A 6 16.99 17.67 44.83
C ARG A 6 17.06 17.74 43.31
N PHE A 7 18.26 17.84 42.75
CA PHE A 7 18.48 17.87 41.29
C PHE A 7 18.23 16.49 40.64
N LEU A 8 18.69 15.41 41.30
CA LEU A 8 18.41 14.03 40.88
C LEU A 8 16.92 13.67 40.94
N LEU A 9 16.19 14.19 41.94
CA LEU A 9 14.75 13.95 42.07
C LEU A 9 13.95 14.64 40.95
N MET A 10 14.39 15.83 40.50
CA MET A 10 13.78 16.55 39.37
C MET A 10 14.00 15.84 38.03
N ILE A 11 15.18 15.30 37.78
CA ILE A 11 15.46 14.53 36.55
C ILE A 11 14.62 13.24 36.50
N ALA A 12 14.49 12.55 37.64
CA ALA A 12 13.64 11.36 37.73
C ALA A 12 12.14 11.68 37.49
N LEU A 13 11.68 12.87 37.89
CA LEU A 13 10.30 13.31 37.67
C LEU A 13 10.01 13.67 36.20
N VAL A 14 10.98 14.27 35.49
CA VAL A 14 10.84 14.62 34.06
C VAL A 14 10.83 13.36 33.17
N CYS A 15 11.54 12.30 33.55
CA CYS A 15 11.48 11.01 32.85
C CYS A 15 10.14 10.27 32.99
N LEU A 16 9.33 10.59 34.01
CA LEU A 16 8.01 9.97 34.23
C LEU A 16 6.86 10.65 33.48
N CYS A 17 7.11 11.83 32.88
CA CYS A 17 6.13 12.54 32.06
C CYS A 17 6.22 12.21 30.57
N ALA A 18 7.12 11.30 30.17
CA ALA A 18 6.97 10.58 28.92
C ALA A 18 5.84 9.56 29.08
N CYS A 19 4.59 10.05 29.18
CA CYS A 19 3.41 9.31 28.77
C CYS A 19 3.64 8.98 27.30
N GLY A 20 4.32 7.86 27.05
CA GLY A 20 4.35 7.25 25.74
C GLY A 20 2.90 7.02 25.38
N ALA A 21 2.42 7.74 24.36
CA ALA A 21 1.25 7.32 23.64
C ALA A 21 1.52 5.86 23.29
N GLN A 22 0.77 4.95 23.93
CA GLN A 22 0.85 3.55 23.64
C GLN A 22 0.42 3.43 22.19
N HIS A 23 1.41 3.40 21.27
CA HIS A 23 1.19 3.22 19.85
C HIS A 23 0.49 1.87 19.77
N GLN A 24 -0.84 1.92 19.59
CA GLN A 24 -1.63 0.72 19.46
C GLN A 24 -1.14 0.10 18.15
N ALA A 25 -0.57 -1.11 18.21
CA ALA A 25 -0.09 -1.77 17.01
C ALA A 25 -1.25 -1.87 16.02
N PHE A 26 -1.01 -1.42 14.78
CA PHE A 26 -1.99 -1.48 13.71
C PHE A 26 -2.50 -2.92 13.56
N ASN A 27 -3.82 -3.09 13.45
CA ASN A 27 -4.44 -4.40 13.33
C ASN A 27 -5.35 -4.40 12.10
N LEU A 28 -4.90 -5.10 11.06
CA LEU A 28 -5.55 -5.14 9.76
C LEU A 28 -7.00 -5.64 9.82
N GLU A 29 -7.30 -6.65 10.63
CA GLU A 29 -8.66 -7.20 10.75
C GLU A 29 -9.62 -6.24 11.48
N LYS A 30 -9.09 -5.46 12.44
CA LYS A 30 -9.86 -4.47 13.19
C LYS A 30 -10.11 -3.23 12.33
N GLU A 31 -9.05 -2.67 11.74
CA GLU A 31 -9.09 -1.42 10.99
C GLU A 31 -9.60 -1.59 9.55
N GLY A 32 -9.57 -2.83 9.03
CA GLY A 32 -9.92 -3.16 7.66
C GLY A 32 -11.19 -3.97 7.45
N LEU A 33 -11.57 -4.06 6.18
CA LEU A 33 -12.55 -5.01 5.66
C LEU A 33 -11.87 -5.87 4.59
N LEU A 34 -12.04 -7.19 4.69
CA LEU A 34 -11.62 -8.12 3.65
C LEU A 34 -12.56 -7.97 2.45
N TYR A 35 -11.98 -7.77 1.27
CA TYR A 35 -12.68 -7.76 -0.01
C TYR A 35 -12.15 -8.87 -0.91
N SER A 36 -13.06 -9.55 -1.59
CA SER A 36 -12.74 -10.54 -2.62
C SER A 36 -13.12 -9.97 -3.98
N TYR A 37 -12.13 -9.61 -4.79
CA TYR A 37 -12.32 -9.17 -6.17
C TYR A 37 -12.76 -10.34 -7.08
N SER A 38 -12.19 -11.52 -6.81
CA SER A 38 -12.55 -12.81 -7.40
C SER A 38 -12.23 -13.94 -6.40
N ASP A 39 -12.54 -15.19 -6.74
CA ASP A 39 -12.24 -16.35 -5.90
C ASP A 39 -10.76 -16.47 -5.51
N ASN A 40 -9.87 -15.89 -6.31
CA ASN A 40 -8.43 -15.99 -6.12
C ASN A 40 -7.76 -14.66 -5.79
N VAL A 41 -8.50 -13.55 -5.78
CA VAL A 41 -7.93 -12.21 -5.55
C VAL A 41 -8.64 -11.58 -4.37
N MET A 42 -7.89 -11.34 -3.30
CA MET A 42 -8.41 -10.74 -2.07
C MET A 42 -7.41 -9.77 -1.46
N PHE A 43 -7.93 -8.79 -0.74
CA PHE A 43 -7.15 -7.80 -0.01
C PHE A 43 -8.00 -7.16 1.07
N TYR A 44 -7.36 -6.57 2.07
CA TYR A 44 -7.99 -5.69 3.04
C TYR A 44 -7.94 -4.24 2.57
N TYR A 45 -8.96 -3.47 2.91
CA TYR A 45 -8.99 -2.02 2.72
C TYR A 45 -9.57 -1.32 3.96
N PRO A 46 -9.34 0.00 4.15
CA PRO A 46 -9.81 0.71 5.33
C PRO A 46 -11.33 0.62 5.50
N ARG A 47 -11.79 0.22 6.69
CA ARG A 47 -13.20 -0.10 6.96
C ARG A 47 -14.19 1.03 6.64
N ASN A 48 -13.76 2.28 6.82
CA ASN A 48 -14.63 3.44 6.68
C ASN A 48 -14.57 4.06 5.27
N TRP A 49 -13.84 3.44 4.33
CA TRP A 49 -13.73 3.93 2.97
C TRP A 49 -14.79 3.30 2.07
N ARG A 50 -15.19 4.03 1.03
CA ARG A 50 -16.16 3.55 0.05
C ARG A 50 -15.44 2.75 -1.02
N LEU A 51 -15.91 1.54 -1.28
CA LEU A 51 -15.39 0.68 -2.35
C LEU A 51 -16.39 0.61 -3.51
N GLU A 52 -15.88 0.78 -4.73
CA GLU A 52 -16.63 0.64 -5.99
C GLU A 52 -15.85 -0.22 -6.98
N LYS A 53 -16.53 -1.19 -7.61
CA LYS A 53 -15.92 -2.04 -8.63
C LYS A 53 -16.40 -1.59 -10.01
N ASP A 54 -15.46 -1.46 -10.95
CA ASP A 54 -15.73 -1.27 -12.37
C ASP A 54 -15.31 -2.53 -13.14
N ASP A 55 -16.28 -3.41 -13.41
CA ASP A 55 -16.05 -4.67 -14.13
C ASP A 55 -15.59 -4.45 -15.58
N LEU A 56 -15.85 -3.29 -16.18
CA LEU A 56 -15.44 -3.00 -17.56
C LEU A 56 -13.97 -2.60 -17.64
N LYS A 57 -13.49 -1.86 -16.63
CA LYS A 57 -12.09 -1.46 -16.52
C LYS A 57 -11.22 -2.47 -15.79
N LEU A 58 -11.84 -3.51 -15.22
CA LEU A 58 -11.18 -4.48 -14.34
C LEU A 58 -10.48 -3.78 -13.16
N SER A 59 -11.18 -2.80 -12.58
CA SER A 59 -10.66 -1.97 -11.51
C SER A 59 -11.55 -1.96 -10.27
N VAL A 60 -10.96 -1.64 -9.13
CA VAL A 60 -11.64 -1.34 -7.88
C VAL A 60 -11.12 -0.01 -7.36
N ASP A 61 -12.03 0.93 -7.13
CA ASP A 61 -11.76 2.24 -6.57
C ASP A 61 -12.16 2.25 -5.09
N ILE A 62 -11.27 2.70 -4.22
CA ILE A 62 -11.48 2.72 -2.77
C ILE A 62 -11.18 4.13 -2.27
N GLN A 63 -12.21 4.88 -1.90
CA GLN A 63 -12.08 6.31 -1.63
C GLN A 63 -12.31 6.63 -0.15
N ALA A 64 -11.42 7.42 0.42
CA ALA A 64 -11.59 7.97 1.74
C ALA A 64 -12.76 8.96 1.77
N PRO A 65 -13.55 9.01 2.87
CA PRO A 65 -14.64 9.98 2.98
C PRO A 65 -14.11 11.42 3.06
N ASN A 66 -14.62 12.30 2.20
CA ASN A 66 -14.36 13.75 2.23
C ASN A 66 -12.89 14.16 2.00
N SER A 67 -12.07 13.30 1.40
CA SER A 67 -10.70 13.65 0.99
C SER A 67 -10.41 13.17 -0.44
N ARG A 68 -9.24 13.50 -0.96
CA ARG A 68 -8.71 12.99 -2.24
C ARG A 68 -7.80 11.77 -2.08
N GLU A 69 -7.77 11.22 -0.87
CA GLU A 69 -7.02 10.03 -0.53
C GLU A 69 -7.76 8.79 -1.04
N ALA A 70 -7.05 7.90 -1.72
CA ALA A 70 -7.67 6.75 -2.37
C ALA A 70 -6.70 5.58 -2.49
N MET A 71 -7.27 4.39 -2.66
CA MET A 71 -6.58 3.19 -3.12
C MET A 71 -7.26 2.66 -4.38
N PHE A 72 -6.50 1.97 -5.22
CA PHE A 72 -6.97 1.41 -6.49
C PHE A 72 -6.40 0.02 -6.68
N LEU A 73 -7.22 -0.95 -7.07
CA LEU A 73 -6.75 -2.20 -7.66
C LEU A 73 -7.06 -2.17 -9.15
N ASP A 74 -6.04 -2.23 -10.00
CA ASP A 74 -6.19 -2.41 -11.44
C ASP A 74 -5.62 -3.76 -11.89
N VAL A 75 -6.30 -4.41 -12.83
CA VAL A 75 -5.87 -5.69 -13.40
C VAL A 75 -5.69 -5.57 -14.91
N TYR A 76 -4.49 -5.91 -15.39
CA TYR A 76 -4.11 -5.83 -16.79
C TYR A 76 -3.72 -7.20 -17.35
N ALA A 77 -4.15 -7.50 -18.56
CA ALA A 77 -3.66 -8.67 -19.29
C ALA A 77 -2.23 -8.42 -19.80
N ILE A 78 -1.41 -9.46 -19.74
CA ILE A 78 -0.04 -9.47 -20.25
C ILE A 78 -0.01 -10.38 -21.48
N GLU A 79 0.39 -9.82 -22.61
CA GLU A 79 0.52 -10.56 -23.87
C GLU A 79 1.98 -10.93 -24.18
N ASP A 80 2.93 -10.28 -23.50
CA ASP A 80 4.36 -10.43 -23.71
C ASP A 80 4.94 -11.62 -22.93
N ARG A 81 6.01 -12.23 -23.47
CA ARG A 81 6.75 -13.33 -22.81
C ARG A 81 7.91 -12.84 -21.93
N ASN A 82 7.82 -11.61 -21.45
CA ASN A 82 8.85 -10.97 -20.65
C ASN A 82 8.89 -11.59 -19.24
N THR A 83 10.06 -11.57 -18.63
CA THR A 83 10.22 -11.93 -17.22
C THR A 83 9.59 -10.87 -16.30
N PRO A 84 9.21 -11.20 -15.06
CA PRO A 84 8.66 -10.22 -14.11
C PRO A 84 9.55 -8.97 -13.91
N SER A 85 10.87 -9.13 -13.92
CA SER A 85 11.83 -8.03 -13.78
C SER A 85 11.88 -7.13 -15.02
N GLU A 86 11.69 -7.67 -16.23
CA GLU A 86 11.56 -6.87 -17.45
C GLU A 86 10.20 -6.15 -17.48
N LEU A 87 9.13 -6.83 -17.06
CA LEU A 87 7.78 -6.25 -17.00
C LEU A 87 7.72 -5.04 -16.06
N VAL A 88 8.32 -5.13 -14.86
CA VAL A 88 8.33 -3.99 -13.93
C VAL A 88 9.13 -2.81 -14.47
N GLN A 89 10.23 -3.05 -15.19
CA GLN A 89 10.99 -1.97 -15.84
C GLN A 89 10.15 -1.28 -16.92
N ILE A 90 9.46 -2.06 -17.76
CA ILE A 90 8.53 -1.54 -18.77
C ILE A 90 7.41 -0.73 -18.11
N TYR A 91 6.87 -1.21 -16.99
CA TYR A 91 5.84 -0.50 -16.23
C TYR A 91 6.35 0.83 -15.68
N CYS A 92 7.52 0.87 -15.03
CA CYS A 92 8.13 2.11 -14.55
C CYS A 92 8.37 3.11 -15.70
N THR A 93 8.90 2.66 -16.83
CA THR A 93 9.08 3.53 -18.01
C THR A 93 7.75 4.05 -18.55
N LYS A 94 6.66 3.27 -18.50
CA LYS A 94 5.33 3.76 -18.87
C LYS A 94 4.85 4.86 -17.92
N LEU A 95 5.03 4.70 -16.62
CA LEU A 95 4.71 5.74 -15.64
C LEU A 95 5.48 7.04 -15.91
N GLU A 96 6.80 6.94 -16.14
CA GLU A 96 7.64 8.09 -16.47
C GLU A 96 7.17 8.82 -17.74
N ASN A 97 6.80 8.07 -18.79
CA ASN A 97 6.24 8.64 -20.01
C ASN A 97 4.88 9.32 -19.81
N LEU A 98 4.15 8.98 -18.75
CA LEU A 98 2.88 9.61 -18.36
C LEU A 98 3.08 10.83 -17.45
N GLY A 99 4.32 11.22 -17.18
CA GLY A 99 4.68 12.38 -16.35
C GLY A 99 4.75 12.08 -14.86
N VAL A 100 4.88 10.80 -14.50
CA VAL A 100 5.07 10.35 -13.11
C VAL A 100 6.57 10.23 -12.82
N SER A 101 7.03 10.74 -11.68
CA SER A 101 8.39 10.54 -11.22
C SER A 101 8.46 9.31 -10.32
N VAL A 102 9.09 8.23 -10.78
CA VAL A 102 9.36 7.04 -9.96
C VAL A 102 10.57 7.31 -9.06
N THR A 103 10.37 7.28 -7.74
CA THR A 103 11.40 7.56 -6.74
C THR A 103 12.04 6.30 -6.19
N ALA A 104 11.31 5.18 -6.18
CA ALA A 104 11.84 3.88 -5.80
C ALA A 104 11.12 2.74 -6.55
N SER A 105 11.88 1.68 -6.82
CA SER A 105 11.37 0.41 -7.35
C SER A 105 12.18 -0.74 -6.75
N SER A 106 11.55 -1.66 -6.05
CA SER A 106 12.23 -2.78 -5.41
C SER A 106 11.36 -4.03 -5.35
N GLU A 107 12.00 -5.20 -5.37
CA GLU A 107 11.32 -6.46 -5.13
C GLU A 107 11.04 -6.64 -3.63
N ILE A 108 9.85 -7.15 -3.30
CA ILE A 108 9.35 -7.37 -1.95
C ILE A 108 8.57 -8.70 -1.89
N HIS A 109 8.26 -9.14 -0.67
CA HIS A 109 7.38 -10.30 -0.43
C HIS A 109 6.15 -9.84 0.34
N LEU A 110 4.98 -10.10 -0.23
CA LEU A 110 3.69 -9.78 0.39
C LEU A 110 3.45 -10.63 1.64
N THR A 111 2.46 -10.25 2.46
CA THR A 111 2.06 -11.02 3.63
C THR A 111 1.54 -12.41 3.25
N SER A 112 1.04 -12.57 2.02
CA SER A 112 0.68 -13.87 1.41
C SER A 112 1.89 -14.75 1.07
N GLY A 113 3.12 -14.20 1.12
CA GLY A 113 4.36 -14.86 0.73
C GLY A 113 4.73 -14.69 -0.75
N GLN A 114 3.90 -14.01 -1.55
CA GLN A 114 4.14 -13.81 -2.97
C GLN A 114 5.20 -12.73 -3.23
N SER A 115 6.08 -12.98 -4.20
CA SER A 115 7.02 -11.98 -4.68
C SER A 115 6.29 -10.93 -5.51
N ALA A 116 6.51 -9.67 -5.20
CA ALA A 116 5.93 -8.51 -5.88
C ALA A 116 6.97 -7.39 -6.00
N TYR A 117 6.59 -6.30 -6.65
CA TYR A 117 7.40 -5.09 -6.70
C TYR A 117 6.69 -3.96 -5.97
N ARG A 118 7.44 -3.25 -5.12
CA ARG A 118 7.06 -1.95 -4.58
C ARG A 118 7.50 -0.88 -5.57
N ILE A 119 6.61 0.05 -5.88
CA ILE A 119 6.92 1.24 -6.66
C ILE A 119 6.44 2.46 -5.88
N ASP A 120 7.31 3.43 -5.68
CA ASP A 120 6.96 4.71 -5.06
C ASP A 120 7.20 5.85 -6.04
N GLY A 121 6.43 6.92 -5.91
CA GLY A 121 6.65 8.09 -6.73
C GLY A 121 5.70 9.24 -6.46
N GLU A 122 5.73 10.19 -7.39
CA GLU A 122 4.91 11.39 -7.37
C GLU A 122 4.40 11.69 -8.79
N ASN A 123 3.13 12.10 -8.90
CA ASN A 123 2.58 12.60 -10.15
C ASN A 123 3.01 14.06 -10.34
N GLY A 124 3.89 14.32 -11.32
CA GLY A 124 4.45 15.65 -11.54
C GLY A 124 3.45 16.71 -11.99
N ARG A 125 2.19 16.35 -12.31
CA ARG A 125 1.14 17.30 -12.71
C ARG A 125 0.41 17.94 -11.53
N ASP A 126 0.11 17.17 -10.50
CA ASP A 126 -0.72 17.58 -9.37
C ASP A 126 -0.05 17.39 -8.00
N GLY A 127 1.14 16.79 -7.95
CA GLY A 127 1.94 16.61 -6.74
C GLY A 127 1.42 15.52 -5.81
N THR A 128 0.52 14.64 -6.28
CA THR A 128 0.08 13.50 -5.46
C THR A 128 1.18 12.46 -5.37
N CYS A 129 1.45 11.97 -4.16
CA CYS A 129 2.37 10.88 -3.90
C CYS A 129 1.64 9.53 -4.00
N PHE A 130 2.38 8.48 -4.35
CA PHE A 130 1.83 7.13 -4.39
C PHE A 130 2.83 6.07 -3.95
N SER A 131 2.29 4.96 -3.45
CA SER A 131 2.96 3.67 -3.32
C SER A 131 2.10 2.59 -3.97
N GLU A 132 2.71 1.69 -4.74
CA GLU A 132 2.01 0.58 -5.39
C GLU A 132 2.69 -0.76 -5.14
N ILE A 133 1.87 -1.79 -5.06
CA ILE A 133 2.26 -3.18 -5.22
C ILE A 133 1.97 -3.58 -6.67
N VAL A 134 3.00 -4.00 -7.38
CA VAL A 134 2.87 -4.59 -8.72
C VAL A 134 3.21 -6.06 -8.65
N LEU A 135 2.22 -6.90 -8.96
CA LEU A 135 2.30 -8.35 -8.86
C LEU A 135 1.96 -8.99 -10.21
N TYR A 136 2.74 -10.00 -10.60
CA TYR A 136 2.57 -10.73 -11.84
C TYR A 136 2.20 -12.19 -11.53
N VAL A 137 1.01 -12.63 -11.95
CA VAL A 137 0.54 -14.02 -11.76
C VAL A 137 -0.08 -14.51 -13.06
N GLY A 138 0.48 -15.60 -13.60
CA GLY A 138 0.13 -16.08 -14.94
C GLY A 138 0.32 -14.99 -16.00
N ASN A 139 -0.71 -14.72 -16.79
CA ASN A 139 -0.72 -13.66 -17.81
C ASN A 139 -1.42 -12.38 -17.34
N GLN A 140 -1.39 -12.09 -16.04
CA GLN A 140 -2.04 -10.91 -15.46
C GLN A 140 -1.07 -10.10 -14.59
N GLN A 141 -1.16 -8.78 -14.72
CA GLN A 141 -0.53 -7.81 -13.85
C GLN A 141 -1.61 -7.23 -12.93
N TYR A 142 -1.33 -7.22 -11.63
CA TYR A 142 -2.15 -6.59 -10.61
C TYR A 142 -1.39 -5.40 -10.06
N VAL A 143 -2.02 -4.23 -10.07
CA VAL A 143 -1.48 -3.01 -9.50
C VAL A 143 -2.40 -2.59 -8.37
N PHE A 144 -1.92 -2.66 -7.12
CA PHE A 144 -2.65 -2.17 -5.96
C PHE A 144 -1.95 -0.93 -5.42
N SER A 145 -2.59 0.22 -5.56
CA SER A 145 -2.00 1.54 -5.33
C SER A 145 -2.67 2.24 -4.16
N TYR A 146 -1.89 3.03 -3.43
CA TYR A 146 -2.36 4.06 -2.51
C TYR A 146 -1.87 5.42 -3.01
N ILE A 147 -2.77 6.40 -3.10
CA ILE A 147 -2.51 7.74 -3.64
C ILE A 147 -3.08 8.79 -2.70
N ALA A 148 -2.31 9.83 -2.40
CA ALA A 148 -2.77 10.97 -1.62
C ALA A 148 -1.96 12.24 -1.91
N GLU A 149 -2.47 13.39 -1.47
CA GLU A 149 -1.68 14.62 -1.38
C GLU A 149 -0.53 14.43 -0.39
N GLN A 150 0.64 15.04 -0.64
CA GLN A 150 1.90 14.76 0.06
C GLN A 150 1.78 14.70 1.60
N ALA A 151 1.14 15.69 2.22
CA ALA A 151 1.02 15.73 3.69
C ALA A 151 0.21 14.54 4.24
N THR A 152 -0.90 14.19 3.59
CA THR A 152 -1.74 13.04 3.94
C THR A 152 -1.01 11.73 3.66
N TYR A 153 -0.26 11.66 2.56
CA TYR A 153 0.56 10.51 2.24
C TYR A 153 1.60 10.26 3.33
N GLU A 154 2.38 11.27 3.71
CA GLU A 154 3.41 11.16 4.75
C GLU A 154 2.84 10.76 6.13
N GLU A 155 1.63 11.25 6.46
CA GLU A 155 0.93 10.91 7.69
C GLU A 155 0.46 9.45 7.72
N ASN A 156 -0.14 8.98 6.61
CA ASN A 156 -0.90 7.73 6.61
C ASN A 156 -0.17 6.55 5.96
N ILE A 157 0.92 6.76 5.21
CA ILE A 157 1.55 5.69 4.40
C ILE A 157 1.95 4.48 5.24
N SER A 158 2.36 4.65 6.51
CA SER A 158 2.73 3.51 7.35
C SER A 158 1.55 2.55 7.58
N GLU A 159 0.33 3.06 7.75
CA GLU A 159 -0.86 2.25 7.93
C GLU A 159 -1.40 1.77 6.59
N MET A 160 -1.38 2.63 5.56
CA MET A 160 -1.84 2.26 4.22
C MET A 160 -0.98 1.18 3.57
N TRP A 161 0.31 1.15 3.90
CA TRP A 161 1.21 0.09 3.48
C TRP A 161 0.78 -1.29 4.00
N GLU A 162 0.23 -1.38 5.22
CA GLU A 162 -0.28 -2.65 5.76
C GLU A 162 -1.47 -3.17 4.96
N PHE A 163 -2.34 -2.27 4.47
CA PHE A 163 -3.41 -2.63 3.54
C PHE A 163 -2.86 -3.09 2.19
N LEU A 164 -1.90 -2.37 1.61
CA LEU A 164 -1.26 -2.76 0.35
C LEU A 164 -0.61 -4.15 0.42
N MET A 165 0.11 -4.44 1.51
CA MET A 165 0.78 -5.72 1.75
C MET A 165 -0.17 -6.90 1.94
N SER A 166 -1.46 -6.64 2.15
CA SER A 166 -2.50 -7.65 2.32
C SER A 166 -2.98 -8.29 1.02
N LEU A 167 -2.57 -7.75 -0.14
CA LEU A 167 -2.93 -8.30 -1.44
C LEU A 167 -2.51 -9.78 -1.54
N SER A 168 -3.45 -10.60 -1.97
CA SER A 168 -3.26 -12.03 -2.20
C SER A 168 -3.91 -12.41 -3.52
N VAL A 169 -3.13 -13.04 -4.39
CA VAL A 169 -3.54 -13.48 -5.72
C VAL A 169 -3.12 -14.93 -5.93
N ASN A 170 -4.06 -15.86 -5.84
CA ASN A 170 -3.77 -17.25 -6.15
C ASN A 170 -3.87 -17.51 -7.66
N GLU A 171 -3.06 -18.43 -8.18
CA GLU A 171 -3.31 -18.96 -9.53
C GLU A 171 -4.67 -19.66 -9.53
N ALA A 172 -5.52 -19.32 -10.51
CA ALA A 172 -6.76 -20.04 -10.70
C ALA A 172 -6.43 -21.52 -10.94
N GLN A 173 -6.89 -22.39 -10.04
CA GLN A 173 -6.76 -23.83 -10.28
C GLN A 173 -7.48 -24.14 -11.58
N SER A 174 -6.73 -24.57 -12.60
CA SER A 174 -7.34 -25.13 -13.79
C SER A 174 -8.16 -26.33 -13.35
N VAL A 175 -9.49 -26.23 -13.41
CA VAL A 175 -10.36 -27.38 -13.25
C VAL A 175 -10.03 -28.31 -14.42
N THR A 176 -9.16 -29.28 -14.19
CA THR A 176 -8.97 -30.40 -15.11
C THR A 176 -10.25 -31.21 -15.09
N SER A 177 -11.15 -30.91 -16.04
CA SER A 177 -12.26 -31.77 -16.43
C SER A 177 -11.77 -32.92 -17.31
#